data_AF-A0A6P0TKR1-F1
#
_entry.id   AF-A0A6P0TKR1-F1
#
_cell.length_a   1.000
_cell.length_b   1.000
_cell.length_c   1.000
_cell.angle_alpha   90.00
_cell.angle_beta   90.00
_cell.angle_gamma   90.00
#
_symmetry.space_group_name_H-M   'P 1'
#
loop_
_entity.id
_entity.type
_entity.pdbx_description
1 polymer ?
#
loop_
_entity_poly.entity_id
_entity_poly.type
_entity_poly.pdbx_seq_one_letter_code
_entity_poly.pdbx_strand_id
1 'polypeptide(L)'
;MATKKYIRRKTRKVPIFEIIMALLTLVNFILVLFNMTYITFRDFYFEQVPILTKIYDPIKGIEPNRDTEKYLTNFQELKNKISQGADSLIVQEDLAELGELSVEMIDQNPFAVANKSGSLEKIKNRIRDRIPNPEDSAKESFRTFWSQEYLTENELIEELKWFETEIQPIIAKNYYRGIGESGGLTDYFGIIDLPFLLIFGIEFL
;
A
#
# COMPACT_ATOMS: atom_id res chain seq x y z
N MET A 1 75.51 -16.25 -13.16
CA MET A 1 74.34 -17.15 -13.19
C MET A 1 73.43 -16.73 -12.03
N ALA A 2 72.30 -16.07 -12.29
CA ALA A 2 71.43 -15.51 -11.25
C ALA A 2 70.29 -16.48 -10.91
N THR A 3 70.22 -16.92 -9.66
CA THR A 3 69.18 -17.82 -9.15
C THR A 3 67.87 -17.03 -8.96
N LYS A 4 66.88 -17.25 -9.83
CA LYS A 4 65.52 -16.73 -9.66
C LYS A 4 64.89 -17.37 -8.42
N LYS A 5 64.78 -16.60 -7.34
CA LYS A 5 64.04 -16.98 -6.14
C LYS A 5 62.55 -16.85 -6.43
N TYR A 6 61.89 -17.98 -6.67
CA TYR A 6 60.43 -18.04 -6.83
C TYR A 6 59.78 -17.67 -5.49
N ILE A 7 59.25 -16.45 -5.39
CA ILE A 7 58.40 -16.03 -4.27
C ILE A 7 57.08 -16.79 -4.41
N ARG A 8 56.93 -17.87 -3.65
CA ARG A 8 55.68 -18.61 -3.55
C ARG A 8 54.63 -17.67 -2.94
N ARG A 9 53.71 -17.13 -3.75
CA ARG A 9 52.53 -16.42 -3.24
C ARG A 9 51.72 -17.41 -2.41
N LYS A 10 51.83 -17.29 -1.08
CA LYS A 10 51.03 -18.07 -0.14
C LYS A 10 49.59 -17.56 -0.30
N THR A 11 48.73 -18.34 -0.95
CA THR A 11 47.30 -18.05 -1.02
C THR A 11 46.76 -18.06 0.41
N ARG A 12 46.50 -16.88 0.97
CA ARG A 12 45.90 -16.74 2.30
C ARG A 12 44.47 -17.28 2.15
N LYS A 13 44.21 -18.48 2.66
CA LYS A 13 42.85 -19.01 2.70
C LYS A 13 42.06 -18.14 3.67
N VAL A 14 40.96 -17.57 3.20
CA VAL A 14 40.03 -16.81 4.04
C VAL A 14 39.45 -17.79 5.06
N PRO A 15 39.52 -17.49 6.38
CA PRO A 15 38.85 -18.27 7.41
C PRO A 15 37.35 -18.38 7.11
N ILE A 16 36.77 -19.55 7.35
CA ILE A 16 35.32 -19.79 7.17
C ILE A 16 34.50 -18.78 7.99
N PHE A 17 35.00 -18.39 9.16
CA PHE A 17 34.41 -17.35 10.00
C PHE A 17 34.27 -16.01 9.28
N GLU A 18 35.32 -15.52 8.60
CA GLU A 18 35.26 -14.27 7.83
C GLU A 18 34.24 -14.34 6.70
N ILE A 19 34.08 -15.52 6.06
CA ILE A 19 33.07 -15.72 5.02
C ILE A 19 31.65 -15.63 5.61
N ILE A 20 31.41 -16.27 6.76
CA ILE A 20 30.11 -16.21 7.44
C ILE A 20 29.81 -14.78 7.88
N MET A 21 30.77 -14.08 8.48
CA MET A 21 30.60 -12.69 8.91
C MET A 21 30.33 -11.75 7.74
N ALA A 22 31.04 -11.92 6.61
CA ALA A 22 30.77 -11.16 5.39
C ALA A 22 29.36 -11.42 4.84
N LEU A 23 28.88 -12.66 4.87
CA LEU A 23 27.53 -13.01 4.46
C LEU A 23 26.47 -12.40 5.39
N LEU A 24 26.67 -12.48 6.71
CA LEU A 24 25.78 -11.87 7.69
C LEU A 24 25.69 -10.35 7.51
N THR A 25 26.84 -9.70 7.29
CA THR A 25 26.92 -8.27 7.00
C THR A 25 26.17 -7.91 5.72
N LEU A 26 26.34 -8.70 4.65
CA LEU A 26 25.63 -8.47 3.40
C LEU A 26 24.11 -8.61 3.57
N VAL A 27 23.65 -9.64 4.29
CA VAL A 27 22.23 -9.84 4.57
C VAL A 27 21.66 -8.68 5.39
N ASN A 28 22.36 -8.25 6.43
CA ASN A 28 21.97 -7.10 7.24
C ASN A 28 21.88 -5.82 6.38
N PHE A 29 22.88 -5.57 5.55
CA PHE A 29 22.91 -4.42 4.66
C PHE A 29 21.71 -4.41 3.70
N ILE A 30 21.40 -5.54 3.05
CA ILE A 30 20.23 -5.68 2.18
C ILE A 30 18.94 -5.42 2.96
N LEU A 31 18.83 -5.96 4.18
CA LEU A 31 17.66 -5.78 5.04
C LEU A 31 17.47 -4.31 5.44
N VAL A 32 18.54 -3.60 5.78
CA VAL A 32 18.51 -2.17 6.10
C VAL A 32 18.14 -1.34 4.88
N LEU A 33 18.70 -1.64 3.69
CA LEU A 33 18.31 -0.98 2.44
C LEU A 33 16.83 -1.21 2.12
N PHE A 34 16.35 -2.44 2.24
CA PHE A 34 14.93 -2.77 2.08
C PHE A 34 14.08 -1.96 3.05
N ASN A 35 14.43 -1.93 4.33
CA ASN A 35 13.72 -1.18 5.37
C ASN A 35 13.61 0.32 5.08
N MET A 36 14.69 0.93 4.59
CA MET A 36 14.70 2.36 4.24
C MET A 36 13.83 2.65 3.02
N THR A 37 13.83 1.76 2.04
CA THR A 37 13.11 1.96 0.77
C THR A 37 11.66 1.46 0.81
N TYR A 38 11.29 0.70 1.84
CA TYR A 38 10.00 0.01 1.92
C TYR A 38 8.79 0.95 1.75
N ILE A 39 8.75 2.07 2.47
CA ILE A 39 7.62 3.00 2.41
C ILE A 39 7.47 3.58 1.00
N THR A 40 8.58 3.92 0.34
CA THR A 40 8.59 4.46 -1.02
C THR A 40 8.06 3.46 -2.05
N PHE A 41 8.42 2.17 -1.91
CA PHE A 41 7.98 1.11 -2.82
C PHE A 41 6.74 0.36 -2.33
N ARG A 42 6.13 0.77 -1.21
CA ARG A 42 5.01 0.05 -0.59
C ARG A 42 3.85 -0.14 -1.56
N ASP A 43 3.50 0.90 -2.33
CA ASP A 43 2.39 0.82 -3.29
C ASP A 43 2.64 -0.22 -4.38
N PHE A 44 3.90 -0.41 -4.79
CA PHE A 44 4.29 -1.48 -5.71
C PHE A 44 4.20 -2.86 -5.04
N TYR A 45 4.67 -3.00 -3.80
CA TYR A 45 4.55 -4.25 -3.06
C TYR A 45 3.10 -4.60 -2.77
N PHE A 46 2.25 -3.62 -2.50
CA PHE A 46 0.82 -3.81 -2.25
C PHE A 46 0.13 -4.44 -3.46
N GLU A 47 0.47 -4.00 -4.68
CA GLU A 47 -0.10 -4.55 -5.91
C GLU A 47 0.53 -5.87 -6.34
N GLN A 48 1.87 -5.97 -6.29
CA GLN A 48 2.60 -7.07 -6.93
C GLN A 48 2.96 -8.19 -5.95
N VAL A 49 3.12 -7.87 -4.66
CA VAL A 49 3.56 -8.81 -3.63
C VAL A 49 2.78 -8.60 -2.31
N PRO A 50 1.44 -8.78 -2.28
CA PRO A 50 0.61 -8.42 -1.12
C PRO A 50 0.98 -9.16 0.17
N ILE A 51 1.61 -10.32 0.07
CA ILE A 51 2.12 -11.06 1.23
C ILE A 51 3.20 -10.27 1.98
N LEU A 52 4.02 -9.50 1.24
CA LEU A 52 5.07 -8.69 1.82
C LEU A 52 4.49 -7.55 2.64
N THR A 53 3.45 -6.88 2.13
CA THR A 53 2.80 -5.79 2.88
C THR A 53 2.11 -6.30 4.13
N LYS A 54 1.42 -7.44 4.07
CA LYS A 54 0.80 -8.07 5.26
C LYS A 54 1.80 -8.37 6.38
N ILE A 55 3.03 -8.76 6.03
CA ILE A 55 4.06 -9.11 7.01
C ILE A 55 4.80 -7.86 7.49
N TYR A 56 5.06 -6.89 6.60
CA TYR A 56 5.97 -5.79 6.88
C TYR A 56 5.28 -4.47 7.24
N ASP A 57 4.02 -4.27 6.86
CA ASP A 57 3.23 -3.12 7.31
C ASP A 57 3.18 -3.00 8.84
N PRO A 58 2.93 -4.08 9.62
CA PRO A 58 2.95 -3.99 11.08
C PRO A 58 4.30 -3.52 11.64
N ILE A 59 5.42 -3.91 11.01
CA ILE A 59 6.77 -3.47 11.40
C ILE A 59 6.90 -1.95 11.24
N LYS A 60 6.26 -1.39 10.22
CA LYS A 60 6.22 0.06 9.95
C LYS A 60 5.05 0.79 10.62
N GLY A 61 4.32 0.09 11.50
CA GLY A 61 3.11 0.60 12.15
C GLY A 61 2.04 1.00 11.15
N ILE A 62 1.99 0.35 10.00
CA ILE A 62 1.00 0.60 8.96
C ILE A 62 -0.22 -0.29 9.22
N GLU A 63 -1.39 0.32 9.16
CA GLU A 63 -2.69 -0.32 9.34
C GLU A 63 -3.62 0.04 8.19
N PRO A 64 -4.57 -0.84 7.81
CA PRO A 64 -5.61 -0.48 6.85
C PRO A 64 -6.38 0.75 7.33
N ASN A 65 -6.68 1.68 6.42
CA ASN A 65 -7.47 2.85 6.79
C ASN A 65 -8.96 2.46 6.87
N ARG A 66 -9.55 2.64 8.05
CA ARG A 66 -10.92 2.19 8.35
C ARG A 66 -11.97 2.71 7.36
N ASP A 67 -11.88 3.97 6.98
CA ASP A 67 -12.91 4.61 6.15
C ASP A 67 -12.82 4.11 4.70
N THR A 68 -11.61 3.96 4.17
CA THR A 68 -11.40 3.37 2.83
C THR A 68 -11.68 1.87 2.80
N GLU A 69 -11.39 1.13 3.87
CA GLU A 69 -11.75 -0.30 3.98
C GLU A 69 -13.27 -0.51 4.02
N LYS A 70 -13.99 0.34 4.77
CA LYS A 70 -15.46 0.35 4.78
C LYS A 70 -15.99 0.55 3.36
N TYR A 71 -15.48 1.57 2.66
CA TYR A 71 -15.85 1.83 1.26
C TYR A 71 -15.67 0.60 0.36
N LEU A 72 -14.49 -0.02 0.40
CA LEU A 72 -14.15 -1.16 -0.45
C LEU A 72 -15.00 -2.40 -0.13
N THR A 73 -15.33 -2.58 1.15
CA THR A 73 -16.22 -3.66 1.60
C THR A 73 -17.62 -3.49 1.02
N ASN A 74 -18.23 -2.30 1.16
CA ASN A 74 -19.54 -2.00 0.59
C ASN A 74 -19.55 -2.15 -0.94
N PHE A 75 -18.49 -1.73 -1.62
CA PHE A 75 -18.36 -1.92 -3.06
C PHE A 75 -18.34 -3.41 -3.46
N GLN A 76 -17.60 -4.23 -2.70
CA GLN A 76 -17.57 -5.67 -2.94
C GLN A 76 -18.91 -6.35 -2.63
N GLU A 77 -19.62 -5.90 -1.60
CA GLU A 77 -20.96 -6.39 -1.27
C GLU A 77 -21.97 -6.07 -2.36
N LEU A 78 -21.99 -4.84 -2.89
CA LEU A 78 -22.81 -4.45 -4.04
C LEU A 78 -22.54 -5.38 -5.23
N LYS A 79 -21.27 -5.58 -5.60
CA LYS A 79 -20.88 -6.48 -6.70
C LYS A 79 -21.40 -7.90 -6.50
N ASN A 80 -21.29 -8.43 -5.28
CA ASN A 80 -21.77 -9.76 -4.95
C ASN A 80 -23.29 -9.86 -5.07
N LYS A 81 -24.04 -8.87 -4.57
CA LYS A 81 -25.51 -8.82 -4.66
C LYS A 81 -26.00 -8.71 -6.11
N ILE A 82 -25.38 -7.85 -6.92
CA ILE A 82 -25.69 -7.74 -8.36
C ILE A 82 -25.44 -9.07 -9.06
N SER A 83 -24.31 -9.74 -8.78
CA SER A 83 -23.98 -11.03 -9.39
C SER A 83 -24.95 -12.16 -9.00
N GLN A 84 -25.64 -12.03 -7.87
CA GLN A 84 -26.63 -12.98 -7.37
C GLN A 84 -28.07 -12.65 -7.82
N GLY A 85 -28.28 -11.56 -8.58
CA GLY A 85 -29.60 -11.12 -9.01
C GLY A 85 -30.46 -10.57 -7.87
N ALA A 86 -29.85 -9.86 -6.93
CA ALA A 86 -30.56 -9.21 -5.81
C ALA A 86 -31.66 -8.24 -6.30
N ASP A 87 -32.64 -8.01 -5.42
CA ASP A 87 -33.76 -7.09 -5.69
C ASP A 87 -33.26 -5.66 -5.97
N SER A 88 -33.92 -4.98 -6.91
CA SER A 88 -33.66 -3.59 -7.28
C SER A 88 -33.65 -2.62 -6.10
N LEU A 89 -34.49 -2.81 -5.08
CA LEU A 89 -34.54 -1.96 -3.90
C LEU A 89 -33.28 -2.10 -3.03
N ILE A 90 -32.80 -3.34 -2.85
CA ILE A 90 -31.58 -3.64 -2.09
C ILE A 90 -30.37 -3.02 -2.80
N VAL A 91 -30.31 -3.15 -4.13
CA VAL A 91 -29.26 -2.53 -4.95
C VAL A 91 -29.30 -1.01 -4.85
N GLN A 92 -30.49 -0.40 -4.83
CA GLN A 92 -30.64 1.05 -4.70
C GLN A 92 -30.12 1.58 -3.34
N GLU A 93 -30.37 0.86 -2.24
CA GLU A 93 -29.84 1.22 -0.92
C GLU A 93 -28.31 1.19 -0.89
N ASP A 94 -27.69 0.14 -1.43
CA ASP A 94 -26.22 0.01 -1.47
C ASP A 94 -25.57 1.08 -2.35
N LEU A 95 -26.20 1.41 -3.47
CA LEU A 95 -25.79 2.48 -4.37
C LEU A 95 -25.81 3.84 -3.66
N ALA A 96 -26.90 4.15 -2.95
CA ALA A 96 -27.01 5.38 -2.17
C ALA A 96 -25.93 5.44 -1.07
N GLU A 97 -25.66 4.33 -0.38
CA GLU A 97 -24.61 4.26 0.64
C GLU A 97 -23.22 4.52 0.05
N LEU A 98 -22.89 3.94 -1.11
CA LEU A 98 -21.63 4.23 -1.80
C LEU A 98 -21.52 5.69 -2.27
N GLY A 99 -22.63 6.30 -2.66
CA GLY A 99 -22.72 7.74 -2.93
C GLY A 99 -22.30 8.56 -1.71
N GLU A 100 -22.88 8.28 -0.55
CA GLU A 100 -22.59 9.01 0.70
C GLU A 100 -21.17 8.73 1.22
N LEU A 101 -20.70 7.48 1.16
CA LEU A 101 -19.31 7.14 1.49
C LEU A 101 -18.30 7.87 0.56
N SER A 102 -18.66 8.11 -0.70
CA SER A 102 -17.82 8.88 -1.62
C SER A 102 -17.72 10.35 -1.23
N VAL A 103 -18.84 10.93 -0.78
CA VAL A 103 -18.89 12.30 -0.27
C VAL A 103 -18.08 12.42 1.03
N GLU A 104 -18.29 11.49 1.96
CA GLU A 104 -17.56 11.42 3.23
C GLU A 104 -16.05 11.29 2.99
N MET A 105 -15.62 10.43 2.06
CA MET A 105 -14.22 10.29 1.68
C MET A 105 -13.62 11.61 1.16
N ILE A 106 -14.38 12.40 0.40
CA ILE A 106 -13.92 13.72 -0.07
C ILE A 106 -13.83 14.71 1.09
N ASP A 107 -14.80 14.72 2.00
CA ASP A 107 -14.88 15.67 3.12
C ASP A 107 -13.84 15.40 4.21
N GLN A 108 -13.69 14.14 4.60
CA GLN A 108 -12.78 13.75 5.68
C GLN A 108 -11.34 13.63 5.21
N ASN A 109 -11.11 13.44 3.90
CA ASN A 109 -9.80 13.22 3.31
C ASN A 109 -8.95 12.20 4.09
N PRO A 110 -9.37 10.91 4.13
CA PRO A 110 -8.67 9.87 4.88
C PRO A 110 -7.25 9.60 4.36
N PHE A 111 -6.85 10.21 3.24
CA PHE A 111 -5.53 10.13 2.63
C PHE A 111 -4.52 11.12 3.19
N ALA A 112 -4.98 12.17 3.90
CA ALA A 112 -4.11 13.22 4.42
C ALA A 112 -3.08 12.67 5.43
N VAL A 113 -3.51 11.75 6.30
CA VAL A 113 -2.68 11.20 7.37
C VAL A 113 -1.48 10.42 6.82
N ALA A 114 -1.63 9.75 5.68
CA ALA A 114 -0.55 9.02 5.02
C ALA A 114 0.26 9.87 4.03
N ASN A 115 0.08 11.20 4.02
CA ASN A 115 0.64 12.11 3.02
C ASN A 115 0.29 11.69 1.57
N LYS A 116 -0.91 11.15 1.38
CA LYS A 116 -1.44 10.65 0.10
C LYS A 116 -2.55 11.56 -0.45
N SER A 117 -2.62 12.84 -0.08
CA SER A 117 -3.69 13.74 -0.56
C SER A 117 -3.77 13.85 -2.09
N GLY A 118 -2.64 13.65 -2.80
CA GLY A 118 -2.64 13.56 -4.27
C GLY A 118 -3.44 12.37 -4.83
N SER A 119 -3.58 11.28 -4.07
CA SER A 119 -4.44 10.15 -4.42
C SER A 119 -5.91 10.55 -4.43
N LEU A 120 -6.36 11.32 -3.43
CA LEU A 120 -7.73 11.82 -3.38
C LEU A 120 -8.01 12.77 -4.55
N GLU A 121 -7.08 13.67 -4.87
CA GLU A 121 -7.23 14.54 -6.05
C GLU A 121 -7.28 13.74 -7.35
N LYS A 122 -6.50 12.67 -7.47
CA LYS A 122 -6.57 11.77 -8.63
C LYS A 122 -7.94 11.09 -8.74
N ILE A 123 -8.51 10.63 -7.61
CA ILE A 123 -9.86 10.05 -7.56
C ILE A 123 -10.91 11.09 -7.98
N LYS A 124 -10.86 12.29 -7.41
CA LYS A 124 -11.77 13.40 -7.72
C LYS A 124 -11.72 13.79 -9.19
N ASN A 125 -10.53 13.85 -9.79
CA ASN A 125 -10.40 14.16 -11.20
C ASN A 125 -10.96 13.04 -12.09
N ARG A 126 -10.64 11.77 -11.79
CA ARG A 126 -11.16 10.62 -12.56
C ARG A 126 -12.68 10.57 -12.58
N ILE A 127 -13.34 10.85 -11.46
CA ILE A 127 -14.81 10.82 -11.42
C ILE A 127 -15.44 12.03 -12.12
N ARG A 128 -14.83 13.23 -12.05
CA ARG A 128 -15.27 14.40 -12.83
C ARG A 128 -15.12 14.18 -14.32
N ASP A 129 -14.02 13.57 -14.74
CA ASP A 129 -13.78 13.24 -16.16
C ASP A 129 -14.78 12.19 -16.66
N ARG A 130 -15.14 11.21 -15.83
CA ARG A 130 -16.13 10.18 -16.17
C ARG A 130 -17.56 10.74 -16.19
N ILE A 131 -17.91 11.55 -15.21
CA ILE A 131 -19.24 12.15 -15.06
C ILE A 131 -19.10 13.66 -14.82
N PRO A 132 -18.96 14.46 -15.90
CA PRO A 132 -18.86 15.90 -15.78
C PRO A 132 -20.20 16.50 -15.34
N ASN A 133 -20.14 17.50 -14.47
CA ASN A 133 -21.29 18.30 -14.06
C ASN A 133 -20.94 19.80 -14.15
N PRO A 134 -21.94 20.70 -14.29
CA PRO A 134 -21.71 22.14 -14.46
C PRO A 134 -20.87 22.79 -13.36
N GLU A 135 -20.90 22.25 -12.15
CA GLU A 135 -20.21 22.78 -10.97
C GLU A 135 -18.79 22.22 -10.81
N ASP A 136 -18.34 21.32 -11.70
CA ASP A 136 -17.08 20.57 -11.60
C ASP A 136 -16.88 19.90 -10.22
N SER A 137 -18.00 19.47 -9.62
CA SER A 137 -18.05 18.91 -8.27
C SER A 137 -17.83 17.40 -8.30
N ALA A 138 -16.70 16.94 -7.76
CA ALA A 138 -16.44 15.50 -7.64
C ALA A 138 -17.47 14.77 -6.76
N LYS A 139 -18.03 15.46 -5.75
CA LYS A 139 -19.10 14.91 -4.91
C LYS A 139 -20.36 14.63 -5.73
N GLU A 140 -20.71 15.59 -6.59
CA GLU A 140 -21.88 15.44 -7.45
C GLU A 140 -21.65 14.34 -8.49
N SER A 141 -20.47 14.31 -9.12
CA SER A 141 -20.08 13.22 -10.03
C SER A 141 -20.19 11.84 -9.38
N PHE A 142 -19.80 11.69 -8.11
CA PHE A 142 -19.97 10.43 -7.38
C PHE A 142 -21.44 10.09 -7.10
N ARG A 143 -22.25 11.06 -6.67
CA ARG A 143 -23.69 10.82 -6.45
C ARG A 143 -24.39 10.40 -7.74
N THR A 144 -24.05 11.03 -8.85
CA THR A 144 -24.57 10.64 -10.17
C THR A 144 -24.04 9.26 -10.57
N PHE A 145 -22.75 8.96 -10.38
CA PHE A 145 -22.17 7.65 -10.72
C PHE A 145 -22.88 6.51 -10.00
N TRP A 146 -23.15 6.71 -8.71
CA TRP A 146 -23.86 5.74 -7.88
C TRP A 146 -25.38 5.88 -7.95
N SER A 147 -25.94 6.65 -8.89
CA SER A 147 -27.40 6.71 -9.06
C SER A 147 -27.91 5.50 -9.84
N GLN A 148 -29.10 5.03 -9.47
CA GLN A 148 -29.75 3.95 -10.22
C GLN A 148 -30.06 4.40 -11.65
N GLU A 149 -30.42 5.66 -11.84
CA GLU A 149 -30.73 6.27 -13.12
C GLU A 149 -29.52 6.15 -14.07
N TYR A 150 -28.34 6.62 -13.64
CA TYR A 150 -27.12 6.55 -14.45
C TYR A 150 -26.73 5.10 -14.77
N LEU A 151 -26.75 4.20 -13.78
CA LEU A 151 -26.30 2.82 -13.98
C LEU A 151 -27.31 1.94 -14.75
N THR A 152 -28.57 2.36 -14.84
CA THR A 152 -29.59 1.68 -15.67
C THR A 152 -29.53 2.17 -17.12
N GLU A 153 -29.26 3.46 -17.34
CA GLU A 153 -29.10 4.04 -18.68
C GLU A 153 -27.77 3.64 -19.34
N ASN A 154 -26.75 3.35 -18.53
CA ASN A 154 -25.44 2.90 -18.98
C ASN A 154 -25.26 1.39 -18.72
N GLU A 155 -24.20 0.80 -19.30
CA GLU A 155 -23.90 -0.61 -19.09
C GLU A 155 -23.33 -0.84 -17.68
N LEU A 156 -24.20 -1.12 -16.70
CA LEU A 156 -23.86 -1.35 -15.28
C LEU A 156 -22.54 -2.13 -15.07
N ILE A 157 -22.37 -3.24 -15.77
CA ILE A 157 -21.17 -4.10 -15.64
C ILE A 157 -19.90 -3.38 -16.11
N GLU A 158 -19.98 -2.56 -17.16
CA GLU A 158 -18.85 -1.78 -17.65
C GLU A 158 -18.49 -0.64 -16.68
N GLU A 159 -19.48 0.04 -16.09
CA GLU A 159 -19.25 1.10 -15.10
C GLU A 159 -18.61 0.54 -13.82
N LEU A 160 -19.09 -0.59 -13.32
CA LEU A 160 -18.48 -1.27 -12.16
C LEU A 160 -17.05 -1.71 -12.46
N LYS A 161 -16.78 -2.20 -13.66
CA LYS A 161 -15.43 -2.58 -14.10
C LYS A 161 -14.51 -1.37 -14.22
N TRP A 162 -15.02 -0.25 -14.75
CA TRP A 162 -14.29 1.01 -14.79
C TRP A 162 -13.91 1.45 -13.38
N PHE A 163 -14.86 1.43 -12.44
CA PHE A 163 -14.61 1.81 -11.05
C PHE A 163 -13.55 0.90 -10.40
N GLU A 164 -13.67 -0.41 -10.57
CA GLU A 164 -12.72 -1.41 -10.08
C GLU A 164 -11.31 -1.21 -10.64
N THR A 165 -11.20 -0.71 -11.88
CA THR A 165 -9.91 -0.51 -12.54
C THR A 165 -9.31 0.87 -12.24
N GLU A 166 -10.14 1.91 -12.18
CA GLU A 166 -9.69 3.30 -12.14
C GLU A 166 -9.82 3.96 -10.76
N ILE A 167 -10.68 3.50 -9.88
CA ILE A 167 -10.88 4.14 -8.56
C ILE A 167 -10.43 3.22 -7.43
N GLN A 168 -10.91 1.98 -7.42
CA GLN A 168 -10.64 1.00 -6.36
C GLN A 168 -9.15 0.85 -6.01
N PRO A 169 -8.20 0.75 -6.97
CA PRO A 169 -6.79 0.52 -6.63
C PRO A 169 -6.14 1.72 -5.93
N ILE A 170 -6.67 2.94 -6.15
CA ILE A 170 -6.17 4.14 -5.48
C ILE A 170 -6.67 4.15 -4.02
N ILE A 171 -7.94 3.80 -3.79
CA ILE A 171 -8.54 3.70 -2.46
C ILE A 171 -7.82 2.61 -1.64
N ALA A 172 -7.61 1.43 -2.23
CA ALA A 172 -6.99 0.27 -1.57
C ALA A 172 -5.54 0.50 -1.11
N LYS A 173 -4.81 1.43 -1.75
CA LYS A 173 -3.46 1.79 -1.33
C LYS A 173 -3.42 2.71 -0.12
N ASN A 174 -4.56 3.24 0.32
CA ASN A 174 -4.59 4.09 1.50
C ASN A 174 -4.32 3.27 2.77
N TYR A 175 -3.71 3.92 3.75
CA TYR A 175 -3.40 3.30 5.03
C TYR A 175 -3.29 4.36 6.12
N TYR A 176 -3.30 3.94 7.37
CA TYR A 176 -2.89 4.75 8.51
C TYR A 176 -1.48 4.35 8.94
N ARG A 177 -0.68 5.32 9.40
CA ARG A 177 0.61 5.02 10.03
C ARG A 177 0.56 5.46 11.48
N GLY A 178 0.75 4.49 12.38
CA GLY A 178 0.78 4.68 13.81
C GLY A 178 1.80 5.72 14.24
N ILE A 179 1.46 6.44 15.31
CA ILE A 179 2.33 7.37 16.01
C ILE A 179 2.57 6.77 17.40
N GLY A 180 3.84 6.59 17.76
CA GLY A 180 4.23 6.08 19.07
C GLY A 180 4.09 7.14 20.16
N GLU A 181 4.26 6.73 21.41
CA GLU A 181 4.13 7.63 22.59
C GLU A 181 5.07 8.84 22.57
N SER A 182 6.19 8.74 21.84
CA SER A 182 7.15 9.83 21.65
C SER A 182 6.75 10.86 20.58
N GLY A 183 5.62 10.65 19.89
CA GLY A 183 5.17 11.50 18.77
C GLY A 183 5.83 11.19 17.42
N GLY A 184 6.76 10.22 17.37
CA GLY A 184 7.35 9.72 16.13
C GLY A 184 6.47 8.67 15.44
N LEU A 185 6.67 8.47 14.14
CA LEU A 185 6.02 7.38 13.42
C LEU A 185 6.51 6.04 13.97
N THR A 186 5.58 5.12 14.21
CA THR A 186 5.89 3.77 14.68
C THR A 186 6.83 3.08 13.70
N ASP A 187 7.90 2.50 14.24
CA ASP A 187 8.88 1.71 13.50
C ASP A 187 9.53 0.69 14.44
N TYR A 188 9.25 -0.59 14.22
CA TYR A 188 9.77 -1.70 15.02
C TYR A 188 10.99 -2.37 14.39
N PHE A 189 11.57 -1.80 13.34
CA PHE A 189 12.71 -2.38 12.63
C PHE A 189 13.90 -2.67 13.56
N GLY A 190 14.11 -1.84 14.58
CA GLY A 190 15.18 -2.05 15.57
C GLY A 190 15.11 -3.42 16.26
N ILE A 191 13.92 -4.01 16.43
CA ILE A 191 13.76 -5.36 17.00
C ILE A 191 14.33 -6.42 16.05
N ILE A 192 14.17 -6.22 14.74
CA ILE A 192 14.64 -7.12 13.69
C ILE A 192 16.16 -6.98 13.50
N ASP A 193 16.68 -5.76 13.64
CA ASP A 193 18.11 -5.46 13.48
C ASP A 193 18.96 -5.84 14.71
N LEU A 194 18.33 -5.92 15.90
CA LEU A 194 19.01 -6.18 17.17
C LEU A 194 19.93 -7.43 17.17
N PRO A 195 19.54 -8.59 16.61
CA PRO A 195 20.43 -9.76 16.57
C PRO A 195 21.73 -9.49 15.79
N PHE A 196 21.66 -8.72 14.69
CA PHE A 196 22.83 -8.35 13.92
C PHE A 196 23.74 -7.40 14.70
N LEU A 197 23.16 -6.39 15.35
CA LEU A 197 23.89 -5.47 16.22
C LEU A 197 24.64 -6.19 17.35
N LEU A 198 24.02 -7.21 17.97
CA LEU A 198 24.66 -8.02 19.00
C LEU A 198 25.81 -8.86 18.43
N ILE A 199 25.61 -9.52 17.28
CA ILE A 199 26.66 -10.33 16.64
C ILE A 199 27.87 -9.46 16.27
N PHE A 200 27.64 -8.31 15.63
CA PHE A 200 28.70 -7.39 15.24
C PHE A 200 29.37 -6.75 16.47
N GLY A 201 28.61 -6.43 17.52
CA GLY A 201 29.16 -5.90 18.76
C GLY A 201 30.11 -6.87 19.45
N ILE A 202 29.78 -8.16 19.46
CA ILE A 202 30.62 -9.22 20.03
C ILE A 202 31.92 -9.39 19.24
N GLU A 203 31.93 -9.19 17.92
CA GLU A 203 33.14 -9.28 17.10
C GLU A 203 34.23 -8.27 17.50
N PHE A 204 33.86 -7.16 18.14
CA PHE A 204 34.80 -6.13 18.60
C PHE A 204 35.40 -6.39 19.99
N LEU A 205 34.94 -7.43 20.72
CA LEU A 205 35.44 -7.81 22.05
C LEU A 205 36.50 -8.91 21.97
#